data_AF-A0A4Q2ZQW0-F1
#
_entry.id   AF-A0A4Q2ZQW0-F1
#
_cell.length_a   1.000
_cell.length_b   1.000
_cell.length_c   1.000
_cell.angle_alpha   90.00
_cell.angle_beta   90.00
_cell.angle_gamma   90.00
#
_symmetry.space_group_name_H-M   'P 1'
#
loop_
_entity.id
_entity.type
_entity.pdbx_description
1 polymer ?
#
loop_
_entity_poly.entity_id
_entity_poly.type
_entity_poly.pdbx_seq_one_letter_code
_entity_poly.pdbx_strand_id
1 'polypeptide(L)'
;MLFTPQHAIDQLGDEFADPVPAARFPETILRFRNDCAAAQVGLEGLSDAEWLAHFGRFEPLLGAQPQPLALRYHGHQFRVYNPEIGDGRGFLFAQMLDESGRLMDLGTKGSGQTPYSRFGDGRLTLKGGVREILATEMLEALGVETSRTFSLIETGEELHRGDEPSPTRSAVLVRLNHGHIRIGTFQRLAYFKDTESLAKLTAYVLRHYYDEEAGEDAPQRLLAHVAERTARLAGKFMSAGFVHGVLNSDNINV
;
A
#
# COMPACT_ATOMS: atom_id res chain seq x y z
N MET A 1 5.03 -3.17 -22.21
CA MET A 1 3.80 -2.33 -22.21
C MET A 1 4.23 -0.87 -22.04
N LEU A 2 3.38 0.12 -22.32
CA LEU A 2 3.69 1.52 -21.94
C LEU A 2 3.14 1.82 -20.54
N PHE A 3 3.94 2.47 -19.71
CA PHE A 3 3.52 3.01 -18.42
C PHE A 3 2.34 3.97 -18.60
N THR A 4 1.24 3.71 -17.88
CA THR A 4 -0.01 4.49 -17.99
C THR A 4 -0.35 5.09 -16.62
N PRO A 5 0.22 6.26 -16.26
CA PRO A 5 0.02 6.85 -14.95
C PRO A 5 -1.44 7.27 -14.70
N GLN A 6 -1.85 7.23 -13.44
CA GLN A 6 -3.17 7.61 -12.95
C GLN A 6 -3.04 8.48 -11.69
N HIS A 7 -4.03 9.34 -11.47
CA HIS A 7 -4.22 10.16 -10.25
C HIS A 7 -5.60 9.90 -9.66
N ALA A 8 -6.05 8.64 -9.67
CA ALA A 8 -7.40 8.28 -9.27
C ALA A 8 -7.70 8.69 -7.81
N ILE A 9 -6.72 8.56 -6.91
CA ILE A 9 -6.84 8.90 -5.49
C ILE A 9 -7.26 10.36 -5.26
N ASP A 10 -6.87 11.27 -6.17
CA ASP A 10 -7.20 12.70 -6.07
C ASP A 10 -8.70 12.96 -6.23
N GLN A 11 -9.46 12.01 -6.81
CA GLN A 11 -10.93 12.07 -6.88
C GLN A 11 -11.60 12.02 -5.50
N LEU A 12 -10.91 11.49 -4.49
CA LEU A 12 -11.44 11.39 -3.13
C LEU A 12 -11.37 12.72 -2.38
N GLY A 13 -10.39 13.58 -2.67
CA GLY A 13 -10.20 14.87 -1.99
C GLY A 13 -9.23 14.82 -0.79
N ASP A 14 -8.92 16.01 -0.27
CA ASP A 14 -7.90 16.25 0.76
C ASP A 14 -8.24 15.65 2.14
N GLU A 15 -9.48 15.22 2.35
CA GLU A 15 -9.92 14.59 3.58
C GLU A 15 -9.36 13.16 3.76
N PHE A 16 -8.86 12.54 2.68
CA PHE A 16 -8.41 11.14 2.63
C PHE A 16 -6.91 10.93 2.76
N ALA A 17 -6.08 11.95 2.52
CA ALA A 17 -4.63 11.83 2.58
C ALA A 17 -3.95 13.17 2.91
N ASP A 18 -2.71 13.10 3.37
CA ASP A 18 -1.84 14.28 3.51
C ASP A 18 -0.65 14.19 2.55
N PRO A 19 -0.31 15.29 1.85
CA PRO A 19 0.98 15.43 1.21
C PRO A 19 2.11 15.30 2.23
N VAL A 20 3.09 14.43 1.94
CA VAL A 20 4.24 14.23 2.83
C VAL A 20 5.56 14.20 2.06
N PRO A 21 6.65 14.72 2.65
CA PRO A 21 7.97 14.54 2.08
C PRO A 21 8.44 13.09 2.28
N ALA A 22 9.18 12.56 1.32
CA ALA A 22 9.92 11.32 1.52
C ALA A 22 11.24 11.57 2.27
N ALA A 23 11.67 10.58 3.06
CA ALA A 23 12.99 10.62 3.68
C ALA A 23 14.10 10.59 2.62
N ARG A 24 15.21 11.27 2.92
CA ARG A 24 16.44 11.17 2.14
C ARG A 24 17.38 10.19 2.82
N PHE A 25 17.92 9.26 2.04
CA PHE A 25 18.77 8.20 2.52
C PHE A 25 20.24 8.41 2.12
N PRO A 26 21.20 8.01 2.97
CA PRO A 26 22.62 8.04 2.61
C PRO A 26 22.95 7.26 1.33
N GLU A 27 22.31 6.11 1.15
CA GLU A 27 22.54 5.22 0.03
C GLU A 27 21.19 4.73 -0.56
N THR A 28 21.23 4.25 -1.80
CA THR A 28 20.09 3.55 -2.42
C THR A 28 20.61 2.32 -3.13
N ILE A 29 20.74 1.20 -2.40
CA ILE A 29 21.26 -0.06 -2.95
C ILE A 29 20.08 -0.97 -3.31
N LEU A 30 19.95 -1.32 -4.60
CA LEU A 30 18.93 -2.25 -5.05
C LEU A 30 19.19 -3.65 -4.48
N ARG A 31 18.25 -4.17 -3.70
CA ARG A 31 18.30 -5.53 -3.11
C ARG A 31 17.34 -6.49 -3.78
N PHE A 32 16.22 -5.98 -4.30
CA PHE A 32 15.25 -6.77 -5.03
C PHE A 32 14.48 -5.88 -6.01
N ARG A 33 14.23 -6.40 -7.20
CA ARG A 33 13.36 -5.83 -8.23
C ARG A 33 12.46 -6.93 -8.77
N ASN A 34 11.15 -6.70 -8.79
CA ASN A 34 10.20 -7.64 -9.35
C ASN A 34 9.98 -7.34 -10.84
N ASP A 35 10.84 -7.90 -11.70
CA ASP A 35 10.78 -7.69 -13.15
C ASP A 35 9.45 -8.15 -13.77
N CYS A 36 8.87 -9.25 -13.26
CA CYS A 36 7.58 -9.75 -13.71
C CYS A 36 6.45 -8.74 -13.41
N ALA A 37 6.40 -8.21 -12.19
CA ALA A 37 5.42 -7.19 -11.83
C ALA A 37 5.67 -5.88 -12.59
N ALA A 38 6.93 -5.50 -12.83
CA ALA A 38 7.28 -4.30 -13.60
C ALA A 38 6.76 -4.35 -15.03
N ALA A 39 6.87 -5.51 -15.69
CA ALA A 39 6.37 -5.73 -17.04
C ALA A 39 4.85 -5.54 -17.17
N GLN A 40 4.10 -5.92 -16.13
CA GLN A 40 2.65 -5.80 -16.11
C GLN A 40 2.14 -4.36 -15.96
N VAL A 41 3.02 -3.42 -15.60
CA VAL A 41 2.67 -2.00 -15.42
C VAL A 41 3.47 -1.07 -16.34
N GLY A 42 4.22 -1.63 -17.29
CA GLY A 42 4.99 -0.87 -18.28
C GLY A 42 6.25 -0.20 -17.75
N LEU A 43 6.84 -0.74 -16.67
CA LEU A 43 8.04 -0.21 -16.01
C LEU A 43 9.29 -1.09 -16.18
N GLU A 44 9.20 -2.17 -16.95
CA GLU A 44 10.30 -3.11 -17.23
C GLU A 44 11.47 -2.48 -17.98
N GLY A 45 11.25 -1.35 -18.66
CA GLY A 45 12.26 -0.67 -19.47
C GLY A 45 13.19 0.26 -18.68
N LEU A 46 12.93 0.50 -17.38
CA LEU A 46 13.76 1.37 -16.57
C LEU A 46 15.13 0.74 -16.31
N SER A 47 16.19 1.52 -16.51
CA SER A 47 17.52 1.16 -16.04
C SER A 47 17.59 1.15 -14.50
N ASP A 48 18.61 0.50 -13.93
CA ASP A 48 18.81 0.49 -12.48
C ASP A 48 18.95 1.91 -11.90
N ALA A 49 19.55 2.84 -12.64
CA ALA A 49 19.69 4.22 -12.22
C ALA A 49 18.34 4.95 -12.12
N GLU A 50 17.47 4.77 -13.12
CA GLU A 50 16.11 5.32 -13.15
C GLU A 50 15.22 4.64 -12.09
N TRP A 51 15.39 3.33 -11.90
CA TRP A 51 14.70 2.57 -10.86
C TRP A 51 15.04 3.12 -9.47
N LEU A 52 16.32 3.32 -9.17
CA LEU A 52 16.75 3.89 -7.90
C LEU A 52 16.32 5.35 -7.73
N ALA A 53 16.23 6.12 -8.82
CA ALA A 53 15.67 7.48 -8.80
C ALA A 53 14.21 7.46 -8.35
N HIS A 54 13.39 6.63 -8.98
CA HIS A 54 11.97 6.60 -8.71
C HIS A 54 11.61 5.88 -7.40
N PHE A 55 12.20 4.72 -7.13
CA PHE A 55 11.81 3.87 -6.00
C PHE A 55 12.65 4.08 -4.73
N GLY A 56 13.87 4.61 -4.87
CA GLY A 56 14.78 4.85 -3.74
C GLY A 56 14.84 6.32 -3.32
N ARG A 57 14.72 7.25 -4.28
CA ARG A 57 14.73 8.70 -4.04
C ARG A 57 13.36 9.35 -4.25
N PHE A 58 12.37 8.59 -4.70
CA PHE A 58 10.99 9.06 -4.91
C PHE A 58 10.88 10.25 -5.87
N GLU A 59 11.75 10.28 -6.87
CA GLU A 59 11.63 11.22 -8.00
C GLU A 59 10.43 10.77 -8.86
N PRO A 60 9.42 11.62 -9.09
CA PRO A 60 8.21 11.20 -9.79
C PRO A 60 8.50 10.92 -11.28
N LEU A 61 7.94 9.83 -11.80
CA LEU A 61 7.89 9.60 -13.25
C LEU A 61 6.95 10.61 -13.92
N LEU A 62 7.13 10.84 -15.22
CA LEU A 62 6.27 11.73 -15.98
C LEU A 62 4.80 11.30 -15.85
N GLY A 63 3.96 12.23 -15.38
CA GLY A 63 2.54 12.00 -15.18
C GLY A 63 2.18 11.20 -13.93
N ALA A 64 3.13 10.64 -13.18
CA ALA A 64 2.84 10.00 -11.89
C ALA A 64 2.40 11.03 -10.83
N GLN A 65 2.02 10.56 -9.64
CA GLN A 65 1.60 11.45 -8.55
C GLN A 65 2.72 12.47 -8.28
N PRO A 66 2.42 13.79 -8.27
CA PRO A 66 3.45 14.81 -8.15
C PRO A 66 4.12 14.85 -6.77
N GLN A 67 3.42 14.35 -5.74
CA GLN A 67 3.91 14.29 -4.38
C GLN A 67 3.39 13.03 -3.67
N PRO A 68 4.16 12.45 -2.74
CA PRO A 68 3.69 11.35 -1.91
C PRO A 68 2.51 11.74 -1.01
N LEU A 69 1.61 10.79 -0.81
CA LEU A 69 0.38 10.94 -0.03
C LEU A 69 0.33 9.88 1.09
N ALA A 70 0.32 10.33 2.33
CA ALA A 70 0.07 9.47 3.48
C ALA A 70 -1.44 9.33 3.70
N LEU A 71 -1.98 8.12 3.53
CA LEU A 71 -3.43 7.89 3.62
C LEU A 71 -3.92 7.94 5.07
N ARG A 72 -5.12 8.49 5.25
CA ARG A 72 -5.80 8.58 6.55
C ARG A 72 -6.72 7.40 6.76
N TYR A 73 -6.57 6.71 7.88
CA TYR A 73 -7.49 5.66 8.30
C TYR A 73 -7.40 5.43 9.80
N HIS A 74 -8.47 4.93 10.38
CA HIS A 74 -8.49 4.43 11.75
C HIS A 74 -8.49 2.89 11.70
N GLY A 75 -8.69 2.22 12.83
CA GLY A 75 -8.80 0.77 12.83
C GLY A 75 -9.23 0.23 14.18
N HIS A 76 -9.72 -1.00 14.18
CA HIS A 76 -9.86 -1.80 15.38
C HIS A 76 -8.63 -2.68 15.52
N GLN A 77 -7.72 -2.29 16.40
CA GLN A 77 -6.52 -3.05 16.69
C GLN A 77 -6.77 -3.97 17.87
N PHE A 78 -6.70 -5.28 17.64
CA PHE A 78 -7.03 -6.28 18.66
C PHE A 78 -8.38 -6.00 19.34
N ARG A 79 -9.40 -5.68 18.52
CA ARG A 79 -10.79 -5.36 18.91
C ARG A 79 -11.00 -3.99 19.58
N VAL A 80 -9.95 -3.19 19.78
CA VAL A 80 -10.06 -1.85 20.34
C VAL A 80 -9.98 -0.82 19.23
N TYR A 81 -10.96 0.07 19.16
CA TYR A 81 -10.94 1.16 18.21
C TYR A 81 -9.80 2.13 18.52
N ASN A 82 -9.00 2.43 17.52
CA ASN A 82 -7.86 3.33 17.59
C ASN A 82 -7.99 4.42 16.50
N PRO A 83 -8.30 5.67 16.89
CA PRO A 83 -8.38 6.80 15.96
C PRO A 83 -7.01 7.39 15.60
N GLU A 84 -5.92 6.94 16.22
CA GLU A 84 -4.57 7.47 16.03
C GLU A 84 -3.74 6.54 15.14
N ILE A 85 -4.22 6.29 13.93
CA ILE A 85 -3.52 5.52 12.88
C ILE A 85 -3.55 6.33 11.57
N GLY A 86 -2.96 5.76 10.53
CA GLY A 86 -2.78 6.26 9.18
C GLY A 86 -1.49 5.66 8.64
N ASP A 87 -1.06 6.07 7.45
CA ASP A 87 0.21 5.62 6.90
C ASP A 87 1.41 6.20 7.67
N GLY A 88 1.80 5.54 8.75
CA GLY A 88 2.80 6.04 9.70
C GLY A 88 4.26 5.77 9.35
N ARG A 89 4.55 5.07 8.26
CA ARG A 89 5.94 4.78 7.82
C ARG A 89 6.04 4.57 6.32
N GLY A 90 5.17 5.23 5.58
CA GLY A 90 4.83 4.88 4.22
C GLY A 90 3.94 5.93 3.60
N PHE A 91 3.74 5.81 2.30
CA PHE A 91 2.84 6.64 1.52
C PHE A 91 2.51 5.96 0.19
N LEU A 92 1.43 6.37 -0.44
CA LEU A 92 1.16 6.19 -1.86
C LEU A 92 1.95 7.26 -2.64
N PHE A 93 2.67 6.91 -3.70
CA PHE A 93 3.40 7.91 -4.51
C PHE A 93 3.27 7.74 -6.03
N ALA A 94 2.56 6.71 -6.48
CA ALA A 94 2.18 6.58 -7.87
C ALA A 94 0.97 5.66 -7.99
N GLN A 95 0.12 5.94 -8.97
CA GLN A 95 -0.89 5.01 -9.44
C GLN A 95 -0.73 4.84 -10.96
N MET A 96 -1.12 3.68 -11.47
CA MET A 96 -1.06 3.37 -12.89
C MET A 96 -2.10 2.32 -13.26
N LEU A 97 -2.28 2.07 -14.56
CA LEU A 97 -3.01 0.89 -15.03
C LEU A 97 -2.05 -0.28 -15.27
N ASP A 98 -2.48 -1.50 -14.91
CA ASP A 98 -1.82 -2.73 -15.36
C ASP A 98 -2.23 -3.12 -16.78
N GLU A 99 -1.63 -4.20 -17.30
CA GLU A 99 -1.89 -4.75 -18.63
C GLU A 99 -3.36 -5.16 -18.89
N SER A 100 -4.13 -5.35 -17.82
CA SER A 100 -5.57 -5.64 -17.89
C SER A 100 -6.45 -4.39 -17.73
N GLY A 101 -5.84 -3.20 -17.62
CA GLY A 101 -6.54 -1.94 -17.40
C GLY A 101 -6.98 -1.72 -15.96
N ARG A 102 -6.50 -2.51 -15.00
CA ARG A 102 -6.84 -2.34 -13.57
C ARG A 102 -5.99 -1.25 -12.95
N LEU A 103 -6.59 -0.44 -12.09
CA LEU A 103 -5.86 0.53 -11.28
C LEU A 103 -4.91 -0.19 -10.31
N MET A 104 -3.65 0.22 -10.30
CA MET A 104 -2.63 -0.28 -9.40
C MET A 104 -1.98 0.89 -8.67
N ASP A 105 -1.64 0.66 -7.41
CA ASP A 105 -1.00 1.60 -6.51
C ASP A 105 0.42 1.15 -6.19
N LEU A 106 1.34 2.11 -6.17
CA LEU A 106 2.66 1.96 -5.55
C LEU A 106 2.67 2.61 -4.17
N GLY A 107 2.57 1.76 -3.14
CA GLY A 107 2.69 2.14 -1.73
C GLY A 107 4.07 1.83 -1.19
N THR A 108 4.52 2.55 -0.17
CA THR A 108 5.86 2.38 0.41
C THR A 108 5.81 1.97 1.89
N LYS A 109 6.92 1.40 2.37
CA LYS A 109 7.16 1.08 3.77
C LYS A 109 8.62 1.33 4.11
N GLY A 110 8.86 2.07 5.18
CA GLY A 110 10.20 2.52 5.60
C GLY A 110 10.66 3.83 4.96
N SER A 111 9.76 4.57 4.30
CA SER A 111 10.07 5.74 3.46
C SER A 111 10.12 7.08 4.22
N GLY A 112 10.00 7.06 5.55
CA GLY A 112 10.05 8.27 6.36
C GLY A 112 8.94 8.35 7.40
N GLN A 113 9.04 9.38 8.24
CA GLN A 113 7.97 9.75 9.14
C GLN A 113 6.90 10.55 8.39
N THR A 114 5.67 10.41 8.85
CA THR A 114 4.48 11.13 8.39
C THR A 114 3.74 11.67 9.62
N PRO A 115 2.68 12.48 9.45
CA PRO A 115 1.82 12.87 10.58
C PRO A 115 1.24 11.67 11.37
N TYR A 116 1.24 10.48 10.78
CA TYR A 116 0.68 9.25 11.34
C TYR A 116 1.72 8.34 12.02
N SER A 117 2.99 8.75 12.07
CA SER A 117 4.07 7.94 12.64
C SER A 117 3.95 7.72 14.15
N ARG A 118 3.20 8.58 14.85
CA ARG A 118 3.15 8.61 16.33
C ARG A 118 4.58 8.66 16.88
N PHE A 119 4.99 7.63 17.63
CA PHE A 119 6.32 7.48 18.22
C PHE A 119 7.29 6.65 17.36
N GLY A 120 6.86 6.16 16.18
CA GLY A 120 7.69 5.38 15.28
C GLY A 120 8.67 6.25 14.49
N ASP A 121 9.83 5.70 14.15
CA ASP A 121 10.88 6.37 13.37
C ASP A 121 10.61 6.40 11.85
N GLY A 122 9.51 5.79 11.40
CA GLY A 122 9.15 5.73 9.98
C GLY A 122 10.04 4.80 9.15
N ARG A 123 10.87 3.95 9.77
CA ARG A 123 11.84 3.08 9.08
C ARG A 123 11.42 1.61 9.05
N LEU A 124 11.97 0.89 8.09
CA LEU A 124 11.83 -0.55 7.93
C LEU A 124 13.23 -1.18 7.97
N THR A 125 13.37 -2.31 8.68
CA THR A 125 14.62 -3.07 8.67
C THR A 125 14.72 -3.89 7.39
N LEU A 126 15.93 -4.09 6.88
CA LEU A 126 16.18 -4.91 5.70
C LEU A 126 15.67 -6.34 5.91
N LYS A 127 15.86 -6.89 7.12
CA LYS A 127 15.28 -8.18 7.52
C LYS A 127 13.76 -8.19 7.37
N GLY A 128 13.07 -7.13 7.81
CA GLY A 128 11.63 -6.97 7.66
C GLY A 128 11.20 -6.93 6.18
N GLY A 129 11.94 -6.22 5.33
CA GLY A 129 11.71 -6.18 3.89
C GLY A 129 11.90 -7.54 3.21
N VAL A 130 12.99 -8.26 3.52
CA VAL A 130 13.25 -9.60 2.97
C VAL A 130 12.18 -10.61 3.38
N ARG A 131 11.71 -10.57 4.63
CA ARG A 131 10.59 -11.42 5.08
C ARG A 131 9.32 -11.17 4.28
N GLU A 132 9.09 -9.93 3.86
CA GLU A 132 7.91 -9.56 3.10
C GLU A 132 7.99 -10.02 1.65
N ILE A 133 9.17 -9.94 1.02
CA ILE A 133 9.42 -10.58 -0.29
C ILE A 133 9.06 -12.06 -0.20
N LEU A 134 9.67 -12.80 0.73
CA LEU A 134 9.45 -14.24 0.86
C LEU A 134 7.98 -14.60 1.11
N ALA A 135 7.27 -13.83 1.96
CA ALA A 135 5.87 -14.07 2.24
C ALA A 135 4.97 -13.81 1.02
N THR A 136 5.19 -12.68 0.33
CA THR A 136 4.36 -12.30 -0.83
C THR A 136 4.57 -13.23 -2.02
N GLU A 137 5.83 -13.58 -2.33
CA GLU A 137 6.15 -14.53 -3.40
C GLU A 137 5.60 -15.94 -3.11
N MET A 138 5.68 -16.41 -1.85
CA MET A 138 5.10 -17.70 -1.45
C MET A 138 3.58 -17.70 -1.63
N LEU A 139 2.89 -16.63 -1.20
CA LEU A 139 1.44 -16.52 -1.33
C LEU A 139 1.00 -16.49 -2.80
N GLU A 140 1.71 -15.72 -3.63
CA GLU A 140 1.46 -15.67 -5.08
C GLU A 140 1.66 -17.04 -5.74
N ALA A 141 2.76 -17.74 -5.42
CA ALA A 141 3.04 -19.09 -5.93
C ALA A 141 1.97 -20.13 -5.50
N LEU A 142 1.32 -19.92 -4.35
CA LEU A 142 0.21 -20.76 -3.86
C LEU A 142 -1.17 -20.30 -4.38
N GLY A 143 -1.21 -19.30 -5.27
CA GLY A 143 -2.45 -18.76 -5.82
C GLY A 143 -3.29 -17.97 -4.82
N VAL A 144 -2.69 -17.53 -3.71
CA VAL A 144 -3.32 -16.65 -2.73
C VAL A 144 -3.20 -15.22 -3.20
N GLU A 145 -4.33 -14.51 -3.20
CA GLU A 145 -4.34 -13.09 -3.55
C GLU A 145 -3.60 -12.29 -2.48
N THR A 146 -2.64 -11.47 -2.92
CA THR A 146 -1.72 -10.75 -2.04
C THR A 146 -1.20 -9.50 -2.77
N SER A 147 -0.75 -8.50 -2.01
CA SER A 147 0.07 -7.43 -2.57
C SER A 147 1.40 -8.01 -3.04
N ARG A 148 1.99 -7.43 -4.09
CA ARG A 148 3.32 -7.84 -4.56
C ARG A 148 4.40 -6.94 -4.01
N THR A 149 5.50 -7.54 -3.55
CA THR A 149 6.70 -6.75 -3.31
C THR A 149 7.27 -6.34 -4.66
N PHE A 150 7.35 -5.05 -4.91
CA PHE A 150 7.76 -4.51 -6.21
C PHE A 150 9.26 -4.17 -6.25
N SER A 151 9.76 -3.58 -5.16
CA SER A 151 11.17 -3.23 -5.02
C SER A 151 11.58 -3.23 -3.55
N LEU A 152 12.83 -3.62 -3.26
CA LEU A 152 13.46 -3.44 -1.96
C LEU A 152 14.80 -2.74 -2.15
N ILE A 153 14.96 -1.59 -1.50
CA ILE A 153 16.14 -0.73 -1.60
C ILE A 153 16.69 -0.50 -0.21
N GLU A 154 17.94 -0.88 0.01
CA GLU A 154 18.63 -0.58 1.26
C GLU A 154 19.09 0.88 1.28
N THR A 155 18.99 1.50 2.45
CA THR A 155 19.13 2.95 2.60
C THR A 155 20.46 3.37 3.23
N GLY A 156 21.24 2.43 3.75
CA GLY A 156 22.52 2.69 4.42
C GLY A 156 22.40 3.27 5.84
N GLU A 157 21.18 3.43 6.39
CA GLU A 157 21.00 3.84 7.78
C GLU A 157 21.13 2.65 8.75
N GLU A 158 21.67 2.91 9.93
CA GLU A 158 21.72 1.94 11.03
C GLU A 158 20.52 2.13 11.98
N LEU A 159 19.75 1.07 12.19
CA LEU A 159 18.57 1.09 13.06
C LEU A 159 18.84 0.32 14.34
N HIS A 160 18.29 0.83 15.44
CA HIS A 160 18.28 0.14 16.73
C HIS A 160 16.90 -0.47 16.95
N ARG A 161 16.86 -1.79 17.21
CA ARG A 161 15.65 -2.58 17.40
C ARG A 161 15.86 -3.58 18.55
N GLY A 162 14.80 -3.85 19.30
CA GLY A 162 14.85 -4.78 20.43
C GLY A 162 14.65 -6.26 20.04
N ASP A 163 14.18 -6.51 18.82
CA ASP A 163 13.78 -7.84 18.31
C ASP A 163 14.74 -8.41 17.24
N GLU A 164 15.87 -7.72 16.99
CA GLU A 164 16.97 -8.20 16.15
C GLU A 164 18.32 -7.58 16.54
N PRO A 165 19.45 -8.23 16.21
CA PRO A 165 20.78 -7.68 16.51
C PRO A 165 20.95 -6.27 15.94
N SER A 166 21.37 -5.33 16.79
CA SER A 166 21.58 -3.92 16.44
C SER A 166 23.08 -3.58 16.41
N PRO A 167 23.51 -2.61 15.56
CA PRO A 167 22.70 -1.91 14.57
C PRO A 167 22.26 -2.84 13.43
N THR A 168 20.97 -2.78 13.07
CA THR A 168 20.43 -3.52 11.92
C THR A 168 20.30 -2.59 10.71
N ARG A 169 20.40 -3.18 9.52
CA ARG A 169 20.33 -2.47 8.26
C ARG A 169 18.89 -2.06 7.96
N SER A 170 18.74 -0.91 7.32
CA SER A 170 17.46 -0.32 6.94
C SER A 170 17.16 -0.52 5.47
N ALA A 171 15.87 -0.48 5.12
CA ALA A 171 15.42 -0.52 3.74
C ALA A 171 14.11 0.25 3.55
N VAL A 172 13.84 0.61 2.30
CA VAL A 172 12.51 0.95 1.79
C VAL A 172 12.00 -0.22 0.98
N LEU A 173 10.75 -0.59 1.24
CA LEU A 173 10.01 -1.53 0.42
C LEU A 173 8.92 -0.78 -0.35
N VAL A 174 8.80 -1.08 -1.64
CA VAL A 174 7.71 -0.62 -2.51
C VAL A 174 6.79 -1.80 -2.77
N ARG A 175 5.49 -1.61 -2.54
CA ARG A 175 4.43 -2.57 -2.80
C ARG A 175 3.67 -2.15 -4.05
N LEU A 176 3.36 -3.12 -4.89
CA LEU A 176 2.36 -2.99 -5.94
C LEU A 176 1.07 -3.66 -5.47
N ASN A 177 -0.03 -2.92 -5.43
CA ASN A 177 -1.31 -3.44 -4.97
C ASN A 177 -2.48 -2.88 -5.78
N HIS A 178 -3.59 -3.62 -5.83
CA HIS A 178 -4.84 -3.12 -6.40
C HIS A 178 -5.56 -2.26 -5.35
N GLY A 179 -5.06 -1.04 -5.13
CA GLY A 179 -5.58 -0.10 -4.14
C GLY A 179 -4.99 -0.23 -2.72
N HIS A 180 -5.02 0.85 -1.95
CA HIS A 180 -4.65 0.86 -0.51
C HIS A 180 -5.77 1.26 0.44
N ILE A 181 -7.02 1.30 -0.06
CA ILE A 181 -8.20 1.56 0.76
C ILE A 181 -8.51 0.33 1.63
N ARG A 182 -8.86 0.57 2.89
CA ARG A 182 -9.03 -0.47 3.90
C ARG A 182 -10.38 -0.31 4.59
N ILE A 183 -10.83 -1.35 5.30
CA ILE A 183 -12.00 -1.24 6.19
C ILE A 183 -11.80 -0.07 7.17
N GLY A 184 -10.59 0.12 7.66
CA GLY A 184 -10.20 1.26 8.50
C GLY A 184 -10.45 2.65 7.92
N THR A 185 -10.41 2.80 6.59
CA THR A 185 -10.71 4.06 5.90
C THR A 185 -12.19 4.42 6.06
N PHE A 186 -13.10 3.45 5.85
CA PHE A 186 -14.54 3.62 6.09
C PHE A 186 -14.85 3.87 7.56
N GLN A 187 -14.19 3.14 8.47
CA GLN A 187 -14.38 3.30 9.91
C GLN A 187 -14.07 4.72 10.39
N ARG A 188 -13.02 5.35 9.84
CA ARG A 188 -12.68 6.75 10.13
C ARG A 188 -13.83 7.69 9.78
N LEU A 189 -14.37 7.58 8.56
CA LEU A 189 -15.45 8.46 8.11
C LEU A 189 -16.73 8.23 8.92
N ALA A 190 -17.05 6.96 9.23
CA ALA A 190 -18.18 6.61 10.08
C ALA A 190 -18.07 7.20 11.49
N TYR A 191 -16.87 7.24 12.08
CA TYR A 191 -16.63 7.88 13.38
C TYR A 191 -16.95 9.37 13.37
N PHE A 192 -16.57 10.07 12.30
CA PHE A 192 -16.91 11.48 12.12
C PHE A 192 -18.35 11.72 11.64
N LYS A 193 -19.11 10.65 11.35
CA LYS A 193 -20.44 10.71 10.73
C LYS A 193 -20.44 11.45 9.40
N ASP A 194 -19.33 11.36 8.66
CA ASP A 194 -19.16 12.00 7.36
C ASP A 194 -19.77 11.13 6.27
N THR A 195 -21.08 11.27 6.09
CA THR A 195 -21.86 10.49 5.12
C THR A 195 -21.54 10.88 3.67
N GLU A 196 -21.13 12.14 3.43
CA GLU A 196 -20.77 12.60 2.09
C GLU A 196 -19.49 11.91 1.62
N SER A 197 -18.44 11.93 2.44
CA SER A 197 -17.18 11.27 2.13
C SER A 197 -17.34 9.75 2.08
N LEU A 198 -18.24 9.16 2.88
CA LEU A 198 -18.58 7.72 2.76
C LEU A 198 -19.18 7.39 1.39
N ALA A 199 -20.07 8.24 0.86
CA ALA A 199 -20.64 8.05 -0.47
C ALA A 199 -19.58 8.20 -1.57
N LYS A 200 -18.70 9.20 -1.47
CA LYS A 200 -17.55 9.38 -2.38
C LYS A 200 -16.62 8.17 -2.37
N LEU A 201 -16.24 7.69 -1.18
CA LEU A 201 -15.36 6.53 -1.03
C LEU A 201 -16.00 5.26 -1.59
N THR A 202 -17.30 5.05 -1.33
CA THR A 202 -18.05 3.91 -1.87
C THR A 202 -18.06 3.94 -3.40
N ALA A 203 -18.34 5.10 -4.00
CA ALA A 203 -18.34 5.26 -5.45
C ALA A 203 -16.95 5.05 -6.07
N TYR A 204 -15.90 5.58 -5.43
CA TYR A 204 -14.51 5.38 -5.84
C TYR A 204 -14.14 3.89 -5.85
N VAL A 205 -14.43 3.18 -4.76
CA VAL A 205 -14.10 1.75 -4.65
C VAL A 205 -14.86 0.93 -5.68
N LEU A 206 -16.17 1.14 -5.84
CA LEU A 206 -16.95 0.42 -6.86
C LEU A 206 -16.41 0.67 -8.27
N ARG A 207 -16.14 1.93 -8.63
CA ARG A 207 -15.65 2.27 -9.97
C ARG A 207 -14.28 1.64 -10.23
N HIS A 208 -13.33 1.84 -9.32
CA HIS A 208 -11.93 1.52 -9.61
C HIS A 208 -11.53 0.07 -9.26
N TYR A 209 -12.21 -0.56 -8.29
CA TYR A 209 -11.84 -1.92 -7.83
C TYR A 209 -12.81 -3.00 -8.31
N TYR A 210 -14.00 -2.60 -8.74
CA TYR A 210 -15.07 -3.50 -9.18
C TYR A 210 -15.59 -3.18 -10.58
N ASP A 211 -15.13 -2.10 -11.23
CA ASP A 211 -15.62 -1.64 -12.55
C ASP A 211 -17.15 -1.42 -12.56
N GLU A 212 -17.67 -0.89 -11.46
CA GLU A 212 -19.09 -0.67 -11.25
C GLU A 212 -19.40 0.80 -10.94
N GLU A 213 -20.45 1.35 -11.56
CA GLU A 213 -20.94 2.68 -11.21
C GLU A 213 -21.77 2.65 -9.93
N ALA A 214 -21.69 3.75 -9.17
CA ALA A 214 -22.46 3.90 -7.95
C ALA A 214 -23.95 4.18 -8.26
N GLY A 215 -24.84 3.49 -7.55
CA GLY A 215 -26.29 3.71 -7.57
C GLY A 215 -26.85 3.74 -6.14
N GLU A 216 -28.18 3.71 -6.01
CA GLU A 216 -28.85 3.74 -4.69
C GLU A 216 -28.47 2.56 -3.78
N ASP A 217 -28.09 1.43 -4.37
CA ASP A 217 -27.70 0.19 -3.69
C ASP A 217 -26.18 0.04 -3.48
N ALA A 218 -25.41 1.09 -3.80
CA ALA A 218 -23.94 1.05 -3.79
C ALA A 218 -23.35 0.56 -2.46
N PRO A 219 -23.81 1.00 -1.27
CA PRO A 219 -23.27 0.50 0.00
C PRO A 219 -23.50 -1.00 0.20
N GLN A 220 -24.67 -1.51 -0.16
CA GLN A 220 -25.04 -2.92 -0.01
C GLN A 220 -24.26 -3.79 -0.99
N ARG A 221 -24.10 -3.35 -2.24
CA ARG A 221 -23.28 -4.03 -3.25
C ARG A 221 -21.81 -4.09 -2.83
N LEU A 222 -21.25 -2.96 -2.41
CA LEU A 222 -19.86 -2.93 -1.96
C LEU A 222 -19.66 -3.87 -0.76
N LEU A 223 -20.57 -3.88 0.21
CA LEU A 223 -20.48 -4.79 1.34
C LEU A 223 -20.52 -6.26 0.90
N ALA A 224 -21.38 -6.62 -0.06
CA ALA A 224 -21.46 -7.98 -0.59
C ALA A 224 -20.15 -8.40 -1.26
N HIS A 225 -19.58 -7.53 -2.10
CA HIS A 225 -18.29 -7.71 -2.76
C HIS A 225 -17.15 -7.94 -1.76
N VAL A 226 -17.01 -7.04 -0.79
CA VAL A 226 -15.97 -7.10 0.24
C VAL A 226 -16.12 -8.36 1.08
N ALA A 227 -17.36 -8.74 1.45
CA ALA A 227 -17.63 -9.95 2.21
C ALA A 227 -17.23 -11.21 1.43
N GLU A 228 -17.61 -11.32 0.16
CA GLU A 228 -17.26 -12.48 -0.68
C GLU A 228 -15.73 -12.59 -0.84
N ARG A 229 -15.06 -11.50 -1.21
CA ARG A 229 -13.60 -11.51 -1.43
C ARG A 229 -12.84 -11.79 -0.14
N THR A 230 -13.26 -11.23 0.98
CA THR A 230 -12.65 -11.50 2.29
C THR A 230 -12.84 -12.97 2.69
N ALA A 231 -14.03 -13.55 2.48
CA ALA A 231 -14.27 -14.96 2.76
C ALA A 231 -13.42 -15.88 1.88
N ARG A 232 -13.29 -15.56 0.60
CA ARG A 232 -12.42 -16.28 -0.35
C ARG A 232 -10.95 -16.19 0.07
N LEU A 233 -10.47 -15.00 0.43
CA LEU A 233 -9.11 -14.80 0.91
C LEU A 233 -8.84 -15.60 2.20
N ALA A 234 -9.76 -15.58 3.15
CA ALA A 234 -9.65 -16.37 4.38
C ALA A 234 -9.57 -17.87 4.07
N GLY A 235 -10.40 -18.39 3.16
CA GLY A 235 -10.33 -19.78 2.72
C GLY A 235 -8.98 -20.14 2.07
N LYS A 236 -8.43 -19.23 1.25
CA LYS A 236 -7.11 -19.39 0.64
C LYS A 236 -5.98 -19.37 1.68
N PHE A 237 -6.02 -18.50 2.68
CA PHE A 237 -5.05 -18.51 3.79
C PHE A 237 -5.06 -19.85 4.54
N MET A 238 -6.25 -20.39 4.85
CA MET A 238 -6.36 -21.69 5.51
C MET A 238 -5.76 -22.80 4.65
N SER A 239 -6.06 -22.81 3.35
CA SER A 239 -5.58 -23.81 2.41
C SER A 239 -4.06 -23.75 2.20
N ALA A 240 -3.48 -22.55 2.23
CA ALA A 240 -2.05 -22.32 2.14
C ALA A 240 -1.29 -22.53 3.46
N GLY A 241 -1.99 -22.78 4.58
CA GLY A 241 -1.37 -22.85 5.90
C GLY A 241 -0.78 -21.51 6.38
N PHE A 242 -1.30 -20.39 5.86
CA PHE A 242 -0.78 -19.06 6.15
C PHE A 242 -1.44 -18.43 7.37
N VAL A 243 -0.62 -17.99 8.33
CA VAL A 243 -1.06 -17.26 9.52
C VAL A 243 -0.63 -15.81 9.41
N HIS A 244 -1.57 -14.91 9.14
CA HIS A 244 -1.29 -13.48 9.01
C HIS A 244 -0.84 -12.83 10.33
N GLY A 245 -1.37 -13.29 11.47
CA GLY A 245 -1.00 -12.82 12.82
C GLY A 245 -1.59 -11.48 13.28
N VAL A 246 -2.02 -10.59 12.37
CA VAL A 246 -2.54 -9.24 12.70
C VAL A 246 -3.69 -8.82 11.77
N LEU A 247 -4.83 -9.50 11.90
CA LEU A 247 -6.06 -9.18 11.14
C LEU A 247 -6.88 -8.06 11.81
N ASN A 248 -6.25 -6.90 11.97
CA ASN A 248 -6.95 -5.67 12.36
C ASN A 248 -7.67 -5.08 11.14
N SER A 249 -8.73 -4.28 11.34
CA SER A 249 -9.48 -3.69 10.22
C SER A 249 -8.67 -2.69 9.38
N ASP A 250 -7.60 -2.12 9.94
CA ASP A 250 -6.61 -1.30 9.23
C ASP A 250 -5.61 -2.11 8.39
N ASN A 251 -5.69 -3.45 8.40
CA ASN A 251 -4.89 -4.35 7.58
C ASN A 251 -5.71 -5.16 6.56
N ILE A 252 -7.02 -4.90 6.44
CA ILE A 252 -7.91 -5.57 5.49
C ILE A 252 -8.28 -4.57 4.41
N ASN A 253 -7.81 -4.82 3.18
CA ASN A 253 -8.19 -4.07 2.00
C ASN A 253 -9.62 -4.42 1.57
N VAL A 254 -10.30 -3.46 0.94
CA VAL A 254 -11.65 -3.62 0.37
C VAL A 254 -11.62 -3.93 -1.11
#